data_AF-A0A7K2WHB6-F1
#
_entry.id   AF-A0A7K2WHB6-F1
#
_cell.length_a   1.000
_cell.length_b   1.000
_cell.length_c   1.000
_cell.angle_alpha   90.00
_cell.angle_beta   90.00
_cell.angle_gamma   90.00
#
_symmetry.space_group_name_H-M   'P 1'
#
loop_
_entity.id
_entity.type
_entity.pdbx_description
1 polymer ?
#
loop_
_entity_poly.entity_id
_entity_poly.type
_entity_poly.pdbx_seq_one_letter_code
_entity_poly.pdbx_strand_id
1 'polypeptide(L)' 'MAGLWHEVMRTMSQPGASPDDDLLARAAADIALRDHPHPPADAEVVLEIARTEFAAVLSYRQARAALDSARRPPESDTAP' A
#
# COMPACT_ATOMS: atom_id res chain seq x y z
N MET A 1 -2.79 -8.92 -11.10
CA MET A 1 -2.33 -8.01 -10.02
C MET A 1 -0.92 -8.39 -9.54
N ALA A 2 0.07 -8.52 -10.44
CA ALA A 2 1.46 -8.86 -10.08
C ALA A 2 2.43 -7.66 -10.21
N GLY A 3 1.99 -6.54 -10.82
CA GLY A 3 2.87 -5.42 -11.16
C GLY A 3 3.40 -4.66 -9.95
N LEU A 4 2.53 -4.34 -8.99
CA LEU A 4 2.86 -3.45 -7.87
C LEU A 4 3.85 -4.08 -6.89
N TRP A 5 3.69 -5.38 -6.60
CA TRP A 5 4.62 -6.15 -5.76
C TRP A 5 6.02 -6.25 -6.39
N HIS A 6 6.08 -6.48 -7.70
CA HIS A 6 7.35 -6.52 -8.43
C HIS A 6 8.05 -5.15 -8.47
N GLU A 7 7.29 -4.06 -8.52
CA GLU A 7 7.80 -2.70 -8.52
C GLU A 7 8.41 -2.32 -7.16
N VAL A 8 7.73 -2.68 -6.06
CA VAL A 8 8.23 -2.50 -4.68
C VAL A 8 9.54 -3.26 -4.46
N MET A 9 9.59 -4.53 -4.85
CA MET A 9 10.81 -5.36 -4.73
C MET A 9 11.98 -4.80 -5.54
N ARG A 10 11.70 -4.25 -6.72
CA ARG A 10 12.71 -3.63 -7.58
C ARG A 10 13.30 -2.37 -6.94
N THR A 11 12.46 -1.50 -6.37
CA THR A 11 12.89 -0.26 -5.72
C THR A 11 13.69 -0.54 -4.45
N MET A 12 13.28 -1.52 -3.64
CA MET A 12 14.05 -1.90 -2.43
C MET A 12 15.38 -2.60 -2.72
N SER A 13 15.54 -3.19 -3.91
CA SER A 13 16.80 -3.82 -4.33
C SER A 13 17.85 -2.81 -4.82
N GLN A 14 17.53 -1.51 -4.91
CA GLN A 14 18.47 -0.46 -5.31
C GLN A 14 19.19 0.13 -4.08
N PRO A 15 20.53 0.04 -3.99
CA PRO A 15 21.26 0.64 -2.89
C PRO A 15 21.14 2.17 -2.95
N GLY A 16 20.55 2.77 -1.91
CA GLY A 16 20.40 4.23 -1.79
C GLY A 16 19.07 4.81 -2.26
N ALA A 17 18.11 3.98 -2.69
CA ALA A 17 16.74 4.44 -2.86
C ALA A 17 16.15 4.70 -1.47
N SER A 18 15.82 5.96 -1.17
CA SER A 18 14.84 6.23 -0.11
C SER A 18 13.61 5.37 -0.47
N PRO A 19 13.11 4.53 0.44
CA PRO A 19 11.87 3.84 0.18
C PRO A 19 10.84 4.91 -0.16
N ASP A 20 10.26 4.86 -1.36
CA ASP A 20 9.16 5.77 -1.70
C ASP A 20 8.01 5.38 -0.76
N ASP A 21 7.83 6.15 0.31
CA ASP A 21 6.84 5.90 1.36
C ASP A 21 5.45 5.68 0.76
N ASP A 22 5.15 6.34 -0.37
CA ASP A 22 3.90 6.19 -1.10
C ASP A 22 3.76 4.82 -1.79
N LEU A 23 4.84 4.25 -2.33
CA LEU A 23 4.82 2.90 -2.91
C LEU A 23 4.64 1.84 -1.81
N LEU A 24 5.33 2.01 -0.68
CA LEU A 24 5.20 1.13 0.47
C LEU A 24 3.80 1.20 1.09
N ALA A 25 3.25 2.41 1.24
CA ALA A 25 1.92 2.60 1.78
C ALA A 25 0.85 1.93 0.89
N ARG A 26 0.98 2.04 -0.44
CA ARG A 26 0.08 1.37 -1.39
C ARG A 26 0.19 -0.15 -1.34
N ALA A 27 1.41 -0.67 -1.25
CA ALA A 27 1.63 -2.11 -1.15
C ALA A 27 1.08 -2.69 0.16
N ALA A 28 1.29 -1.98 1.28
CA ALA A 28 0.75 -2.37 2.58
C ALA A 28 -0.79 -2.33 2.58
N ALA A 29 -1.38 -1.32 1.95
CA ALA A 29 -2.83 -1.22 1.79
C ALA A 29 -3.43 -2.35 0.94
N ASP A 30 -2.76 -2.75 -0.15
CA ASP A 30 -3.20 -3.87 -0.99
C ASP A 30 -3.20 -5.20 -0.21
N ILE A 31 -2.12 -5.47 0.53
CA ILE A 31 -2.02 -6.66 1.40
C ILE A 31 -3.11 -6.62 2.47
N ALA A 32 -3.29 -5.48 3.14
CA ALA A 32 -4.30 -5.31 4.17
C ALA A 32 -5.71 -5.64 3.66
N LEU A 33 -6.05 -5.19 2.45
CA LEU A 33 -7.35 -5.46 1.83
C LEU A 33 -7.52 -6.93 1.40
N ARG A 34 -6.43 -7.62 1.03
CA ARG A 34 -6.44 -9.04 0.66
C ARG A 34 -6.57 -9.96 1.87
N ASP A 35 -5.84 -9.64 2.94
CA ASP A 35 -5.75 -10.49 4.14
C ASP A 35 -6.90 -10.24 5.12
N HIS A 36 -7.48 -9.04 5.10
CA HIS A 36 -8.63 -8.66 5.93
C HIS A 36 -9.84 -8.23 5.09
N PRO A 37 -10.52 -9.19 4.42
CA PRO A 37 -11.73 -8.91 3.66
C PRO A 37 -12.94 -8.59 4.58
N HIS A 38 -12.96 -9.11 5.82
CA HIS A 38 -13.97 -8.75 6.82
C HIS A 38 -13.48 -9.00 8.26
N PRO A 39 -13.53 -8.01 9.18
CA PRO A 39 -13.87 -6.61 8.93
C PRO A 39 -12.82 -5.93 8.01
N PRO A 40 -13.20 -4.88 7.27
CA PRO A 40 -12.29 -4.23 6.33
C PRO A 40 -11.12 -3.61 7.07
N ALA A 41 -9.89 -3.90 6.62
CA ALA A 41 -8.66 -3.36 7.18
C ALA A 41 -8.72 -1.84 7.39
N ASP A 42 -8.22 -1.34 8.51
CA ASP A 42 -8.09 0.08 8.80
C ASP A 42 -6.63 0.56 8.64
N ALA A 43 -6.39 1.85 8.91
CA ALA A 43 -5.06 2.43 8.78
C ALA A 43 -4.04 1.84 9.76
N GLU A 44 -4.47 1.25 10.88
CA GLU A 44 -3.57 0.63 11.86
C GLU A 44 -3.03 -0.70 11.34
N VAL A 45 -3.88 -1.51 10.69
CA VAL A 45 -3.47 -2.73 9.97
C VAL A 45 -2.46 -2.41 8.86
N VAL A 46 -2.67 -1.33 8.11
CA VAL A 46 -1.73 -0.89 7.07
C VAL A 46 -0.37 -0.51 7.66
N LEU A 47 -0.34 0.15 8.82
CA LEU A 47 0.90 0.50 9.52
C LEU A 47 1.64 -0.76 10.01
N GLU A 48 0.90 -1.73 10.55
CA GLU A 48 1.48 -3.00 11.02
C GLU A 48 2.11 -3.79 9.87
N ILE A 49 1.43 -3.89 8.73
CA ILE A 49 1.96 -4.54 7.53
C ILE A 49 3.18 -3.79 7.00
N ALA A 50 3.11 -2.46 6.90
CA ALA A 50 4.24 -1.67 6.42
C ALA A 50 5.50 -1.85 7.28
N ARG A 51 5.32 -1.93 8.60
CA ARG A 51 6.41 -2.20 9.54
C ARG A 51 6.92 -3.64 9.44
N THR A 52 6.02 -4.61 9.32
CA THR A 52 6.37 -6.04 9.37
C THR A 52 6.97 -6.54 8.06
N GLU A 53 6.35 -6.19 6.93
CA GLU A 53 6.73 -6.69 5.60
C GLU A 53 7.84 -5.85 4.96
N PHE A 54 7.89 -4.55 5.26
CA PHE A 54 8.80 -3.62 4.58
C PHE A 54 9.78 -2.88 5.50
N ALA A 55 9.75 -3.15 6.81
CA ALA A 55 10.52 -2.40 7.81
C ALA A 55 10.34 -0.87 7.73
N ALA A 56 9.18 -0.42 7.22
CA ALA A 56 8.89 0.98 6.96
C ALA A 56 8.18 1.65 8.14
N VAL A 57 8.41 2.96 8.31
CA VAL A 57 7.71 3.77 9.31
C VAL A 57 6.88 4.83 8.60
N LEU A 58 5.61 4.50 8.36
CA LEU A 58 4.64 5.43 7.77
C LEU A 58 3.94 6.24 8.87
N SER A 59 3.51 7.46 8.53
CA SER A 59 2.56 8.19 9.36
C SER A 59 1.14 7.64 9.19
N TYR A 60 0.29 7.82 10.20
CA TYR A 60 -1.13 7.45 10.13
C TYR A 60 -1.85 8.11 8.94
N ARG A 61 -1.48 9.34 8.59
CA ARG A 61 -2.05 10.05 7.43
C ARG A 61 -1.68 9.36 6.11
N GLN A 62 -0.44 8.93 5.94
CA GLN A 62 0.01 8.21 4.74
C GLN A 62 -0.69 6.84 4.61
N ALA A 63 -0.76 6.08 5.71
CA ALA A 63 -1.44 4.78 5.73
C ALA A 63 -2.92 4.91 5.37
N ARG A 64 -3.61 5.91 5.93
CA ARG A 64 -5.02 6.19 5.61
C ARG A 64 -5.21 6.62 4.17
N ALA A 65 -4.36 7.52 3.65
CA ALA A 65 -4.45 7.97 2.27
C ALA A 65 -4.24 6.82 1.28
N ALA A 66 -3.29 5.93 1.55
CA ALA A 66 -3.06 4.75 0.72
C ALA A 66 -4.23 3.76 0.77
N LEU A 67 -4.80 3.51 1.95
CA LEU A 67 -5.98 2.67 2.11
C LEU A 67 -7.21 3.25 1.40
N ASP A 68 -7.47 4.54 1.55
CA ASP A 68 -8.59 5.22 0.88
C ASP A 68 -8.42 5.20 -0.65
N SER A 69 -7.18 5.32 -1.14
CA SER A 69 -6.86 5.22 -2.57
C SER A 69 -7.05 3.80 -3.09
N ALA A 70 -6.64 2.77 -2.34
CA ALA A 70 -6.80 1.37 -2.71
C ALA A 70 -8.26 0.88 -2.66
N ARG A 71 -9.09 1.48 -1.78
CA ARG A 71 -10.53 1.21 -1.70
C ARG A 71 -11.33 1.90 -2.80
N ARG A 72 -10.84 3.02 -3.34
CA ARG A 72 -11.52 3.70 -4.44
C ARG A 72 -11.37 2.80 -5.67
N PRO A 73 -12.47 2.28 -6.25
CA PRO A 73 -12.37 1.58 -7.52
C PRO A 73 -11.71 2.53 -8.54
N PRO A 74 -10.88 2.03 -9.48
CA PRO A 74 -10.47 2.85 -10.59
C PRO A 74 -11.77 3.35 -11.22
N GLU A 75 -11.99 4.66 -11.16
CA GLU A 75 -13.13 5.28 -11.82
C GLU A 75 -13.02 4.83 -13.27
N SER A 76 -13.89 3.88 -13.63
CA SER A 76 -14.01 3.43 -14.99
C SER A 76 -14.42 4.68 -15.75
N ASP A 77 -13.48 5.16 -16.54
CA ASP A 77 -13.67 6.10 -17.62
C ASP A 77 -14.83 5.58 -18.49
N THR A 78 -16.06 5.90 -18.07
CA THR A 78 -17.27 5.73 -18.85
C THR A 78 -17.64 7.13 -19.27
N ALA A 79 -17.08 7.49 -20.43
CA ALA A 79 -17.49 8.60 -21.25
C ALA A 79 -19.03 8.65 -21.39
N PRO A 80 -19.57 9.86 -21.40
CA PRO A 80 -20.42 10.25 -22.53
C PRO A 80 -19.83 11.41 -23.35
#